data_AF-A0AAE4VGY7-F1
#
_entry.id   AF-A0AAE4VGY7-F1
#
_cell.length_a   1.000
_cell.length_b   1.000
_cell.length_c   1.000
_cell.angle_alpha   90.00
_cell.angle_beta   90.00
_cell.angle_gamma   90.00
#
_symmetry.space_group_name_H-M   'P 1'
#
loop_
_entity.id
_entity.type
_entity.pdbx_description
1 polymer ?
#
loop_
_entity_poly.entity_id
_entity_poly.type
_entity_poly.pdbx_seq_one_letter_code
_entity_poly.pdbx_strand_id
1 'polypeptide(L)'
;MKTLIGRLNGAPLLSAWDEVPASMNATELVIGSADATMAGRLDWERKDPFGRMIVAQAARRGLTIATSDSQLIHGALTPVLVTR
;
A
#
# COMPACT_ATOMS: atom_id res chain seq x y z
N MET A 1 -5.62 -8.05 -10.37
CA MET A 1 -4.86 -7.65 -11.56
C MET A 1 -5.68 -6.63 -12.37
N LYS A 2 -5.53 -5.32 -12.11
CA LYS A 2 -6.34 -4.26 -12.75
C LYS A 2 -6.03 -4.10 -14.25
N THR A 3 -4.80 -4.42 -14.64
CA THR A 3 -4.33 -4.49 -16.03
C THR A 3 -5.03 -5.58 -16.82
N LEU A 4 -5.11 -6.81 -16.28
CA LEU A 4 -5.78 -7.92 -16.96
C LEU A 4 -7.28 -7.70 -17.18
N ILE A 5 -7.95 -6.98 -16.27
CA ILE A 5 -9.38 -6.67 -16.38
C ILE A 5 -9.65 -5.34 -17.10
N GLY A 6 -8.65 -4.75 -17.75
CA GLY A 6 -8.79 -3.53 -18.55
C GLY A 6 -9.06 -2.25 -17.75
N ARG A 7 -8.99 -2.29 -16.42
CA ARG A 7 -9.26 -1.13 -15.54
C ARG A 7 -8.07 -0.20 -15.34
N LEU A 8 -6.89 -0.60 -15.81
CA LEU A 8 -5.66 0.20 -15.75
C LEU A 8 -4.76 -0.16 -16.92
N ASN A 9 -4.33 0.81 -17.72
CA ASN A 9 -3.25 0.59 -18.68
C ASN A 9 -1.90 0.72 -17.95
N GLY A 10 -1.33 -0.42 -17.56
CA GLY A 10 -0.15 -0.45 -16.71
C GLY A 10 1.19 -0.27 -17.44
N ALA A 11 1.25 -0.54 -18.75
CA ALA A 11 2.52 -0.54 -19.46
C ALA A 11 3.22 0.84 -19.47
N PRO A 12 2.52 1.97 -19.72
CA PRO A 12 3.14 3.29 -19.66
C PRO A 12 3.60 3.66 -18.24
N LEU A 13 2.85 3.26 -17.21
CA LEU A 13 3.19 3.52 -15.81
C LEU A 13 4.48 2.79 -15.41
N LEU A 14 4.62 1.53 -15.84
CA LEU A 14 5.80 0.72 -15.54
C LEU A 14 7.03 1.20 -16.31
N SER A 15 6.88 1.67 -17.54
CA SER A 15 8.01 2.20 -18.32
C SER A 15 8.59 3.51 -17.76
N ALA A 16 7.79 4.27 -17.02
CA ALA A 16 8.20 5.54 -16.41
C ALA A 16 8.27 5.43 -14.87
N TRP A 17 8.39 4.22 -14.32
CA TRP A 17 8.21 4.00 -12.89
C TRP A 17 9.15 4.87 -12.05
N ASP A 18 10.42 5.01 -12.41
CA ASP A 18 11.38 5.80 -11.63
C ASP A 18 11.04 7.31 -11.61
N GLU A 19 10.40 7.81 -12.67
CA GLU A 19 10.02 9.23 -12.79
C GLU A 19 8.75 9.56 -12.02
N VAL A 20 7.85 8.59 -11.85
CA VAL A 20 6.53 8.81 -11.25
C VAL A 20 6.62 9.22 -9.77
N PRO A 21 7.30 8.48 -8.87
CA PRO A 21 7.51 8.91 -7.49
C PRO A 21 8.22 10.26 -7.40
N ALA A 22 9.23 10.49 -8.25
CA ALA A 22 9.95 11.76 -8.29
C ALA A 22 9.02 12.93 -8.62
N SER A 23 8.15 12.79 -9.62
CA SER A 23 7.17 13.82 -10.00
C SER A 23 6.14 14.11 -8.90
N MET A 24 5.87 13.13 -8.04
CA MET A 24 4.96 13.26 -6.90
C MET A 24 5.66 13.82 -5.64
N ASN A 25 6.97 14.09 -5.70
CA ASN A 25 7.81 14.34 -4.52
C ASN A 25 7.64 13.24 -3.45
N ALA A 26 7.47 12.00 -3.92
CA ALA A 26 7.27 10.83 -3.09
C ALA A 26 8.59 10.07 -2.91
N THR A 27 8.73 9.41 -1.77
CA THR A 27 9.86 8.51 -1.48
C THR A 27 9.35 7.08 -1.44
N GLU A 28 10.02 6.19 -2.17
CA GLU A 28 9.70 4.77 -2.11
C GLU A 28 10.04 4.16 -0.75
N LEU A 29 9.19 3.26 -0.27
CA LEU A 29 9.40 2.55 0.98
C LEU A 29 9.83 1.11 0.69
N VAL A 30 11.10 0.81 0.93
CA VAL A 30 11.63 -0.56 0.84
C VAL A 30 10.91 -1.46 1.84
N ILE A 31 10.43 -2.61 1.35
CA ILE A 31 9.84 -3.66 2.17
C ILE A 31 10.96 -4.48 2.81
N GLY A 32 11.00 -4.50 4.15
CA GLY A 32 11.96 -5.28 4.91
C GLY A 32 11.34 -6.51 5.57
N SER A 33 12.20 -7.43 6.04
CA SER A 33 11.78 -8.65 6.77
C SER A 33 10.94 -8.34 8.02
N ALA A 34 11.20 -7.23 8.69
CA ALA A 34 10.42 -6.80 9.84
C ALA A 34 9.02 -6.27 9.46
N ASP A 35 8.83 -5.76 8.23
CA ASP A 35 7.50 -5.43 7.70
C ASP A 35 6.72 -6.73 7.47
N ALA A 36 7.35 -7.72 6.84
CA ALA A 36 6.75 -9.04 6.61
C ALA A 36 6.41 -9.76 7.93
N THR A 37 7.27 -9.67 8.94
CA THR A 37 7.04 -10.27 10.26
C THR A 37 5.83 -9.65 10.94
N MET A 38 5.69 -8.32 10.89
CA MET A 38 4.52 -7.64 11.44
C MET A 38 3.26 -7.96 10.63
N ALA A 39 3.34 -7.92 9.30
CA ALA A 39 2.22 -8.24 8.41
C ALA A 39 1.65 -9.64 8.65
N GLY A 40 2.50 -10.63 8.92
CA GLY A 40 2.10 -12.00 9.24
C GLY A 40 1.44 -12.17 10.61
N ARG A 41 1.59 -11.20 11.51
CA ARG A 41 0.99 -11.19 12.86
C ARG A 41 -0.27 -10.32 12.94
N LEU A 42 -0.62 -9.60 11.88
CA LEU A 42 -1.84 -8.81 11.86
C LEU A 42 -3.05 -9.74 11.97
N ASP A 43 -3.80 -9.59 13.06
CA ASP A 43 -5.09 -10.26 13.26
C ASP A 43 -6.14 -9.59 12.38
N TRP A 44 -6.05 -9.86 11.09
CA TRP A 44 -6.93 -9.32 10.07
C TRP A 44 -7.52 -10.50 9.31
N GLU A 45 -8.83 -10.74 9.43
CA GLU A 45 -9.49 -11.91 8.81
C GLU A 45 -9.28 -12.01 7.29
N ARG A 46 -8.99 -10.89 6.63
CA ARG A 46 -8.84 -10.81 5.17
C ARG A 46 -7.52 -11.39 4.69
N LYS A 47 -7.59 -12.30 3.70
CA LYS A 47 -6.43 -12.88 3.00
C LYS A 47 -5.85 -11.97 1.90
N ASP A 48 -5.54 -10.72 2.23
CA ASP A 48 -4.82 -9.83 1.30
C ASP A 48 -3.41 -9.54 1.79
N PRO A 49 -2.39 -10.21 1.21
CA PRO A 49 -1.01 -10.01 1.63
C PRO A 49 -0.51 -8.59 1.34
N PHE A 50 -1.01 -7.91 0.31
CA PHE A 50 -0.53 -6.57 -0.07
C PHE A 50 -1.08 -5.49 0.87
N GLY A 51 -2.38 -5.54 1.17
CA GLY A 51 -2.99 -4.65 2.17
C GLY A 51 -2.31 -4.78 3.54
N ARG A 52 -2.04 -6.01 3.98
CA ARG A 52 -1.30 -6.27 5.24
C ARG A 52 0.10 -5.67 5.23
N MET A 53 0.81 -5.78 4.10
CA MET A 53 2.14 -5.20 3.97
C MET A 53 2.11 -3.67 4.07
N ILE A 54 1.14 -3.02 3.41
CA ILE A 54 0.96 -1.56 3.48
C ILE A 54 0.69 -1.11 4.93
N VAL A 55 -0.23 -1.80 5.62
CA VAL A 55 -0.54 -1.51 7.04
C VAL A 55 0.69 -1.70 7.92
N ALA A 56 1.43 -2.80 7.75
CA ALA A 56 2.65 -3.06 8.51
C ALA A 56 3.74 -2.00 8.25
N GLN A 57 4.00 -1.64 6.99
CA GLN A 57 4.99 -0.62 6.66
C GLN A 57 4.67 0.72 7.28
N ALA A 58 3.39 1.12 7.23
CA ALA A 58 2.93 2.39 7.76
C ALA A 58 2.97 2.40 9.29
N ALA A 59 2.45 1.36 9.96
CA ALA A 59 2.46 1.25 11.41
C ALA A 59 3.89 1.23 11.98
N ARG A 60 4.83 0.52 11.34
CA ARG A 60 6.24 0.47 11.78
C ARG A 60 6.97 1.80 11.66
N ARG A 61 6.52 2.70 10.79
CA ARG A 61 7.15 3.98 10.50
C ARG A 61 6.34 5.18 11.00
N GLY A 62 5.21 4.96 11.67
CA GLY A 62 4.31 6.03 12.13
C GLY A 62 3.67 6.84 11.01
N LEU A 63 3.43 6.23 9.84
CA LEU A 63 2.90 6.91 8.66
C LEU A 63 1.37 6.82 8.57
N THR A 64 0.73 7.88 8.10
CA THR A 64 -0.70 7.89 7.76
C THR A 64 -0.91 7.20 6.41
N ILE A 65 -1.92 6.34 6.30
CA ILE A 65 -2.30 5.73 5.02
C ILE A 65 -3.32 6.61 4.31
N ALA A 66 -3.04 7.03 3.09
CA ALA A 66 -4.02 7.67 2.22
C ALA A 66 -4.71 6.62 1.34
N THR A 67 -6.01 6.40 1.50
CA THR A 67 -6.73 5.36 0.74
C THR A 67 -8.22 5.66 0.56
N SER A 68 -8.79 5.08 -0.49
CA SER A 68 -10.24 5.01 -0.70
C SER A 68 -10.79 3.58 -0.57
N ASP A 69 -9.94 2.63 -0.15
CA ASP A 69 -10.32 1.25 0.11
C ASP A 69 -10.93 1.13 1.51
N SER A 70 -12.24 0.90 1.57
CA SER A 70 -12.97 0.74 2.83
C SER A 70 -12.43 -0.41 3.67
N GLN A 71 -11.95 -1.49 3.07
CA GLN A 71 -11.42 -2.62 3.82
C GLN A 71 -10.11 -2.25 4.51
N LEU A 72 -9.28 -1.44 3.85
CA LEU A 72 -8.02 -0.97 4.39
C LEU A 72 -8.25 0.11 5.47
N ILE A 73 -9.29 0.94 5.32
CA ILE A 73 -9.74 1.88 6.37
C ILE A 73 -10.10 1.12 7.66
N HIS A 74 -10.87 0.02 7.56
CA HIS A 74 -11.29 -0.73 8.75
C HIS A 74 -10.15 -1.55 9.39
N GLY A 75 -9.18 -2.00 8.60
CA GLY A 75 -8.07 -2.84 9.06
C GLY A 75 -6.79 -2.08 9.44
N ALA A 76 -6.77 -0.75 9.33
CA ALA A 76 -5.57 0.03 9.59
C ALA A 76 -5.26 0.14 11.10
N LEU A 77 -4.01 -0.15 11.46
CA LEU A 77 -3.46 0.09 12.81
C LEU A 77 -2.79 1.47 12.95
N THR A 78 -3.03 2.35 11.98
CA THR A 78 -2.40 3.67 11.86
C THR A 78 -3.46 4.66 11.37
N PRO A 79 -3.28 5.99 11.57
CA PRO A 79 -4.22 6.96 11.04
C PRO A 79 -4.45 6.79 9.54
N VAL A 80 -5.67 7.05 9.09
CA VAL A 80 -6.08 6.94 7.69
C VAL A 80 -6.64 8.27 7.20
N LEU A 81 -6.10 8.75 6.08
CA LEU A 81 -6.68 9.83 5.30
C LEU A 81 -7.56 9.22 4.21
N VAL A 82 -8.88 9.42 4.32
CA VAL A 82 -9.82 8.94 3.30
C VAL A 82 -9.78 9.88 2.10
N THR A 83 -9.58 9.32 0.90
CA THR A 83 -9.36 10.12 -0.33
C THR A 83 -10.58 10.19 -1.27
N ARG A 84 -11.77 9.93 -0.74
CA ARG A 84 -13.07 10.04 -1.45
C ARG A 84 -13.98 11.03 -0.77
#